data_AF-A0A958AM00-F1
#
_entry.id   AF-A0A958AM00-F1
#
_cell.length_a   1.000
_cell.length_b   1.000
_cell.length_c   1.000
_cell.angle_alpha   90.00
_cell.angle_beta   90.00
_cell.angle_gamma   90.00
#
_symmetry.space_group_name_H-M   'P 1'
#
loop_
_entity.id
_entity.type
_entity.pdbx_description
1 polymer ?
#
loop_
_entity_poly.entity_id
_entity_poly.type
_entity_poly.pdbx_seq_one_letter_code
_entity_poly.pdbx_strand_id
1 'polypeptide(L)'
;MKVMLLFPPNWTPTMPHLALPTLTAYLRGQGVEVIQRDLNLEIFDDILTHDAMRAVFVQLRQRYDLDGHPRAVRGQNSGHRHATPGRKQHPKPEVIAWALHQAPKIAAVVEEAKATIHSDAFFDGPVGLNAFKTVVDALEIASLPYFPANLHLQSYEAAGPVDSSRSLLKLVRDAETNIFLDYFRKGIIKDIARERPDVVGISIPSMPQMLAGMTLAYLIKEAGLTCHVTVGGPHISMIREPLTKTPALFT
;
A
#
# COMPACT_ATOMS: atom_id res chain seq x y z
N MET A 1 3.41 -14.71 -25.70
CA MET A 1 3.62 -14.63 -24.24
C MET A 1 3.32 -13.20 -23.81
N LYS A 2 2.52 -13.03 -22.77
CA LYS A 2 2.18 -11.75 -22.17
C LYS A 2 2.70 -11.67 -20.74
N VAL A 3 3.45 -10.62 -20.43
CA VAL A 3 4.06 -10.40 -19.12
C VAL A 3 3.50 -9.11 -18.53
N MET A 4 3.11 -9.16 -17.27
CA MET A 4 2.78 -7.97 -16.49
C MET A 4 3.86 -7.74 -15.43
N LEU A 5 4.51 -6.58 -15.46
CA LEU A 5 5.55 -6.18 -14.52
C LEU A 5 4.99 -5.12 -13.56
N LEU A 6 5.05 -5.41 -12.26
CA LEU A 6 4.41 -4.64 -11.22
C LEU A 6 5.47 -4.12 -10.23
N PHE A 7 5.45 -2.81 -9.97
CA PHE A 7 6.24 -2.17 -8.93
C PHE A 7 5.34 -1.83 -7.73
N PRO A 8 5.37 -2.60 -6.63
CA PRO A 8 4.50 -2.40 -5.47
C PRO A 8 4.95 -1.20 -4.61
N PRO A 9 4.05 -0.58 -3.84
CA PRO A 9 4.42 0.38 -2.79
C PRO A 9 5.16 -0.31 -1.63
N ASN A 10 5.82 0.42 -0.72
CA ASN A 10 6.04 1.85 -0.76
C ASN A 10 7.48 2.15 -1.20
N TRP A 11 7.61 3.03 -2.18
CA TRP A 11 8.87 3.58 -2.67
C TRP A 11 8.73 5.08 -2.77
N THR A 12 9.83 5.81 -2.56
CA THR A 12 9.78 7.28 -2.65
C THR A 12 9.37 7.72 -4.07
N PRO A 13 8.26 8.47 -4.25
CA PRO A 13 7.80 8.90 -5.57
C PRO A 13 8.81 9.77 -6.33
N THR A 14 9.73 10.40 -5.60
CA THR A 14 10.77 11.27 -6.15
C THR A 14 11.92 10.52 -6.85
N MET A 15 11.99 9.19 -6.73
CA MET A 15 13.06 8.39 -7.32
C MET A 15 12.48 7.28 -8.20
N PRO A 16 12.38 7.46 -9.52
CA PRO A 16 11.76 6.47 -10.40
C PRO A 16 12.56 5.16 -10.44
N HIS A 17 11.86 4.02 -10.41
CA HIS A 17 12.49 2.70 -10.47
C HIS A 17 12.78 2.28 -11.92
N LEU A 18 14.04 2.46 -12.36
CA LEU A 18 14.45 2.26 -13.76
C LEU A 18 14.57 0.79 -14.22
N ALA A 19 14.59 -0.18 -13.29
CA ALA A 19 14.81 -1.57 -13.66
C ALA A 19 13.65 -2.17 -14.48
N LEU A 20 12.40 -1.84 -14.12
CA LEU A 20 11.23 -2.34 -14.86
C LEU A 20 11.09 -1.73 -16.26
N PRO A 21 11.28 -0.41 -16.49
CA PRO A 21 11.37 0.15 -17.83
C PRO A 21 12.44 -0.50 -18.70
N THR A 22 13.63 -0.75 -18.12
CA THR A 22 14.74 -1.39 -18.83
C THR A 22 14.38 -2.82 -19.23
N LEU A 23 13.82 -3.61 -18.31
CA LEU A 23 13.35 -4.97 -18.58
C LEU A 23 12.22 -4.98 -19.61
N THR A 24 11.29 -4.02 -19.52
CA THR A 24 10.19 -3.84 -20.47
C THR A 24 10.70 -3.61 -21.89
N ALA A 25 11.66 -2.70 -22.06
CA ALA A 25 12.25 -2.42 -23.36
C ALA A 25 12.94 -3.66 -23.96
N TYR A 26 13.72 -4.38 -23.13
CA TYR A 26 14.38 -5.61 -23.55
C TYR A 26 13.38 -6.69 -23.99
N LEU A 27 12.39 -7.01 -23.15
CA LEU A 27 11.38 -8.05 -23.43
C LEU A 27 10.55 -7.72 -24.69
N ARG A 28 10.14 -6.46 -24.86
CA ARG A 28 9.46 -6.01 -26.08
C ARG A 28 10.34 -6.18 -27.32
N GLY A 29 11.64 -5.89 -27.22
CA GLY A 29 12.62 -6.16 -28.28
C GLY A 29 12.75 -7.64 -28.66
N GLN A 30 12.36 -8.54 -27.75
CA GLN A 30 12.28 -10.00 -28.00
C GLN A 30 10.87 -10.46 -28.43
N GLY A 31 9.98 -9.54 -28.78
CA GLY A 31 8.62 -9.86 -29.22
C GLY A 31 7.65 -10.29 -28.11
N VAL A 32 8.00 -10.04 -26.84
CA VAL A 32 7.10 -10.31 -25.70
C VAL A 32 6.16 -9.13 -25.49
N GLU A 33 4.86 -9.39 -25.34
CA GLU A 33 3.89 -8.38 -24.95
C GLU A 33 4.11 -8.05 -23.46
N VAL A 34 4.34 -6.77 -23.14
CA VAL A 34 4.61 -6.34 -21.76
C VAL A 34 3.68 -5.21 -21.34
N ILE A 35 2.97 -5.43 -20.24
CA ILE A 35 2.27 -4.38 -19.48
C ILE A 35 3.13 -4.04 -18.26
N GLN A 36 3.52 -2.78 -18.12
CA GLN A 36 4.22 -2.29 -16.94
C GLN A 36 3.28 -1.42 -16.12
N ARG A 37 3.23 -1.62 -14.80
CA ARG A 37 2.51 -0.76 -13.87
C ARG A 37 3.36 -0.36 -12.69
N ASP A 38 3.28 0.92 -12.35
CA ASP A 38 3.87 1.48 -11.14
C ASP A 38 2.77 1.59 -10.08
N LEU A 39 2.55 0.50 -9.34
CA LEU A 39 1.51 0.46 -8.31
C LEU A 39 1.87 1.35 -7.12
N ASN A 40 3.13 1.75 -6.98
CA ASN A 40 3.52 2.72 -5.98
C ASN A 40 2.88 4.08 -6.29
N LEU A 41 3.06 4.59 -7.51
CA LEU A 41 2.43 5.86 -7.93
C LEU A 41 0.91 5.77 -7.94
N GLU A 42 0.34 4.68 -8.47
CA GLU A 42 -1.12 4.49 -8.52
C GLU A 42 -1.76 4.53 -7.12
N ILE A 43 -1.10 3.96 -6.10
CA ILE A 43 -1.61 3.99 -4.73
C ILE A 43 -1.50 5.38 -4.10
N PHE A 44 -0.41 6.12 -4.36
CA PHE A 44 -0.36 7.53 -3.95
C PHE A 44 -1.47 8.34 -4.62
N ASP A 45 -1.72 8.10 -5.91
CA ASP A 45 -2.79 8.80 -6.64
C ASP A 45 -4.18 8.48 -6.12
N ASP A 46 -4.44 7.23 -5.72
CA ASP A 46 -5.71 6.80 -5.13
C ASP A 46 -5.92 7.36 -3.71
N ILE A 47 -4.85 7.41 -2.90
CA ILE A 47 -4.90 7.90 -1.51
C ILE A 47 -5.04 9.42 -1.47
N LEU A 48 -4.30 10.14 -2.31
CA LEU A 48 -4.23 11.60 -2.32
C LEU A 48 -5.34 12.23 -3.16
N THR A 49 -6.58 11.94 -2.77
CA THR A 49 -7.80 12.49 -3.37
C THR A 49 -8.74 13.02 -2.31
N HIS A 50 -9.61 13.96 -2.70
CA HIS A 50 -10.67 14.47 -1.82
C HIS A 50 -11.54 13.32 -1.27
N ASP A 51 -11.93 12.39 -2.15
CA ASP A 51 -12.85 11.31 -1.80
C ASP A 51 -12.23 10.27 -0.87
N ALA A 52 -10.96 9.91 -1.08
CA ALA A 52 -10.23 9.02 -0.17
C ALA A 52 -10.09 9.64 1.22
N MET A 53 -9.71 10.92 1.31
CA MET A 53 -9.58 11.62 2.60
C MET A 53 -10.93 11.72 3.32
N ARG A 54 -12.01 11.98 2.58
CA ARG A 54 -13.36 11.99 3.14
C ARG A 54 -13.80 10.60 3.64
N ALA A 55 -13.48 9.54 2.91
CA ALA A 55 -13.77 8.17 3.33
C ALA A 55 -13.04 7.80 4.62
N VAL A 56 -11.75 8.15 4.72
CA VAL A 56 -10.94 7.96 5.93
C VAL A 56 -11.52 8.75 7.10
N PHE A 57 -11.90 10.03 6.90
CA PHE A 57 -12.54 10.83 7.94
C PHE A 57 -13.82 10.16 8.48
N VAL A 58 -14.69 9.66 7.58
CA VAL A 58 -15.92 8.94 7.98
C VAL A 58 -15.58 7.69 8.77
N GLN A 59 -14.59 6.90 8.34
CA GLN A 59 -14.14 5.70 9.03
C GLN A 59 -13.59 6.01 10.43
N LEU A 60 -12.80 7.07 10.58
CA LEU A 60 -12.29 7.53 11.87
C LEU A 60 -13.45 7.99 12.79
N ARG A 61 -14.42 8.75 12.28
CA ARG A 61 -15.60 9.20 13.06
C ARG A 61 -16.50 8.06 13.54
N GLN A 62 -16.55 6.96 12.80
CA GLN A 62 -17.27 5.74 13.21
C GLN A 62 -16.56 5.02 14.35
N ARG A 63 -15.23 5.05 14.38
CA ARG A 63 -14.40 4.33 15.35
C ARG A 63 -14.06 5.15 16.60
N TYR A 64 -14.02 6.48 16.49
CA TYR A 64 -13.55 7.38 17.54
C TYR A 64 -14.49 8.57 17.75
N ASP A 65 -14.52 9.10 18.97
CA ASP A 65 -15.17 10.39 19.27
C ASP A 65 -14.28 11.58 18.88
N LEU A 66 -14.75 12.81 19.12
CA LEU A 66 -14.00 14.02 18.74
C LEU A 66 -12.72 14.23 19.55
N ASP A 67 -12.66 13.66 20.76
CA ASP A 67 -11.50 13.73 21.65
C ASP A 67 -10.49 12.60 21.35
N GLY A 68 -10.80 11.76 20.36
CA GLY A 68 -9.94 10.70 19.87
C GLY A 68 -10.01 9.39 20.63
N HIS A 69 -11.00 9.23 21.51
CA HIS A 69 -11.20 7.99 22.25
C HIS A 69 -12.02 6.98 21.43
N PRO A 70 -11.69 5.67 21.49
CA PRO A 70 -12.47 4.65 20.82
C PRO A 70 -13.93 4.66 21.26
N ARG A 71 -14.85 4.67 20.30
CA ARG A 71 -16.28 4.51 20.57
C ARG A 71 -16.55 3.06 20.97
N ALA A 72 -17.38 2.86 22.00
CA ALA A 72 -17.89 1.54 22.33
C ALA A 72 -18.70 1.00 21.14
N VAL A 73 -18.32 -0.16 20.61
CA VAL A 73 -19.04 -0.83 19.53
C VAL A 73 -20.42 -1.22 20.05
N ARG A 74 -21.47 -0.49 19.66
CA ARG A 74 -22.85 -0.91 19.92
C ARG A 74 -23.18 -2.10 19.02
N GLY A 75 -23.15 -3.32 19.58
CA GLY A 75 -23.84 -4.48 19.02
C GLY A 75 -22.98 -5.59 18.37
N GLN A 76 -22.00 -6.16 19.09
CA GLN A 76 -21.49 -7.50 18.74
C GLN A 76 -21.61 -8.47 19.93
N ASN A 77 -22.84 -8.91 20.17
CA ASN A 77 -23.12 -10.24 20.70
C ASN A 77 -23.29 -11.18 19.48
N SER A 78 -22.27 -11.93 19.11
CA SER A 78 -22.37 -13.25 18.42
C SER A 78 -21.00 -13.70 17.94
N GLY A 79 -20.66 -14.96 18.23
CA GLY A 79 -19.36 -15.57 18.00
C GLY A 79 -18.91 -15.67 16.54
N HIS A 80 -17.69 -16.19 16.40
CA HIS A 80 -16.89 -16.37 15.18
C HIS A 80 -15.97 -15.20 14.82
N ARG A 81 -14.91 -15.02 15.61
CA ARG A 81 -13.63 -14.55 15.07
C ARG A 81 -12.48 -15.32 15.71
N HIS A 82 -11.89 -16.24 14.95
CA HIS A 82 -10.54 -16.72 15.19
C HIS A 82 -9.56 -15.55 14.95
N ALA A 83 -9.47 -14.64 15.91
CA ALA A 83 -8.41 -13.66 16.00
C ALA A 83 -7.52 -14.04 17.18
N THR A 84 -6.22 -14.17 16.93
CA THR A 84 -5.21 -14.40 17.97
C THR A 84 -5.29 -13.26 19.00
N PRO A 85 -5.20 -13.51 20.32
CA PRO A 85 -5.32 -12.48 21.35
C PRO A 85 -4.05 -11.62 21.40
N GLY A 86 -3.93 -10.68 20.46
CA GLY A 86 -3.08 -9.50 20.57
C GLY A 86 -3.97 -8.30 20.90
N ARG A 87 -3.61 -7.53 21.92
CA ARG A 87 -4.32 -6.31 22.30
C ARG A 87 -4.39 -5.40 21.07
N LYS A 88 -5.60 -5.10 20.56
CA LYS A 88 -5.75 -4.15 19.44
C LYS A 88 -5.04 -2.86 19.83
N GLN A 89 -4.02 -2.48 19.06
CA GLN A 89 -3.30 -1.26 19.31
C GLN A 89 -4.15 -0.11 18.78
N HIS A 90 -4.21 0.99 19.54
CA HIS A 90 -4.92 2.19 19.12
C HIS A 90 -3.90 3.33 19.03
N PRO A 91 -4.02 4.23 18.04
CA PRO A 91 -3.27 5.47 18.04
C PRO A 91 -3.56 6.25 19.33
N LYS A 92 -2.64 7.15 19.69
CA LYS A 92 -2.88 8.03 20.84
C LYS A 92 -4.09 8.93 20.56
N PRO A 93 -4.95 9.22 21.56
CA PRO A 93 -6.16 10.03 21.35
C PRO A 93 -5.87 11.39 20.70
N GLU A 94 -4.76 12.04 21.07
CA GLU A 94 -4.36 13.33 20.49
C GLU A 94 -4.12 13.26 18.97
N VAL A 95 -3.60 12.15 18.46
CA VAL A 95 -3.37 11.93 17.02
C VAL A 95 -4.71 11.78 16.30
N ILE A 96 -5.65 11.03 16.89
CA ILE A 96 -6.99 10.88 16.31
C ILE A 96 -7.75 12.20 16.34
N ALA A 97 -7.72 12.94 17.45
CA ALA A 97 -8.39 14.23 17.58
C ALA A 97 -7.84 15.23 16.54
N TRP A 98 -6.51 15.28 16.38
CA TRP A 98 -5.86 16.05 15.32
C TRP A 98 -6.35 15.63 13.93
N ALA A 99 -6.34 14.34 13.62
CA ALA A 99 -6.76 13.82 12.31
C ALA A 99 -8.23 14.14 12.02
N LEU A 100 -9.13 13.99 13.00
CA LEU A 100 -10.53 14.33 12.85
C LEU A 100 -10.75 15.83 12.60
N HIS A 101 -9.92 16.69 13.17
CA HIS A 101 -9.98 18.13 12.93
C HIS A 101 -9.36 18.54 11.58
N GLN A 102 -8.28 17.90 11.15
CA GLN A 102 -7.56 18.25 9.92
C GLN A 102 -8.11 17.59 8.66
N ALA A 103 -8.61 16.36 8.74
CA ALA A 103 -9.01 15.58 7.56
C ALA A 103 -9.99 16.32 6.63
N PRO A 104 -11.02 17.06 7.10
CA PRO A 104 -11.89 17.82 6.21
C PRO A 104 -11.16 18.96 5.48
N LYS A 105 -10.18 19.60 6.12
CA LYS A 105 -9.39 20.68 5.51
C LYS A 105 -8.43 20.10 4.48
N ILE A 106 -7.72 19.04 4.83
CA ILE A 106 -6.81 18.33 3.94
C ILE A 106 -7.57 17.77 2.74
N ALA A 107 -8.74 17.17 2.92
CA ALA A 107 -9.57 16.68 1.82
C ALA A 107 -9.89 17.78 0.79
N ALA A 108 -10.07 19.03 1.23
CA ALA A 108 -10.37 20.15 0.34
C ALA A 108 -9.16 20.64 -0.49
N VAL A 109 -7.93 20.38 -0.04
CA VAL A 109 -6.70 20.93 -0.66
C VAL A 109 -5.69 19.89 -1.14
N VAL A 110 -5.89 18.60 -0.85
CA VAL A 110 -4.90 17.53 -1.13
C VAL A 110 -4.60 17.40 -2.63
N GLU A 111 -5.59 17.57 -3.49
CA GLU A 111 -5.41 17.49 -4.95
C GLU A 111 -4.65 18.70 -5.50
N GLU A 112 -4.92 19.90 -4.97
CA GLU A 112 -4.16 21.11 -5.29
C GLU A 112 -2.71 21.00 -4.81
N ALA A 113 -2.49 20.44 -3.62
CA ALA A 113 -1.16 20.17 -3.10
C ALA A 113 -0.40 19.17 -3.98
N LYS A 114 -1.07 18.08 -4.43
CA LYS A 114 -0.48 17.13 -5.38
C LYS A 114 -0.14 17.80 -6.71
N ALA A 115 -1.03 18.61 -7.26
CA ALA A 115 -0.78 19.37 -8.50
C ALA A 115 0.40 20.35 -8.34
N THR A 116 0.51 21.00 -7.18
CA THR A 116 1.62 21.89 -6.86
C THR A 116 2.95 21.15 -6.88
N ILE A 117 3.04 19.97 -6.24
CA ILE A 117 4.24 19.12 -6.22
C ILE A 117 4.66 18.71 -7.65
N HIS A 118 3.70 18.56 -8.57
CA HIS A 118 3.94 18.18 -9.95
C HIS A 118 4.26 19.38 -10.87
N SER A 119 4.40 20.59 -10.33
CA SER A 119 4.59 21.83 -11.09
C SER A 119 5.82 22.60 -10.63
N ASP A 120 6.25 23.58 -11.44
CA ASP A 120 7.36 24.47 -11.08
C ASP A 120 7.09 25.29 -9.81
N ALA A 121 5.81 25.47 -9.42
CA ALA A 121 5.45 26.16 -8.18
C ALA A 121 5.95 25.44 -6.92
N PHE A 122 6.27 24.14 -7.01
CA PHE A 122 6.91 23.40 -5.93
C PHE A 122 8.27 23.99 -5.50
N PHE A 123 8.98 24.65 -6.42
CA PHE A 123 10.30 25.22 -6.13
C PHE A 123 10.23 26.59 -5.43
N ASP A 124 9.04 27.18 -5.30
CA ASP A 124 8.82 28.29 -4.37
C ASP A 124 8.77 27.74 -2.94
N GLY A 125 9.69 28.17 -2.09
CA GLY A 125 9.90 27.58 -0.77
C GLY A 125 8.62 27.51 0.10
N PRO A 126 7.94 28.64 0.35
CA PRO A 126 6.68 28.65 1.08
C PRO A 126 5.58 27.80 0.44
N VAL A 127 5.38 27.90 -0.88
CA VAL A 127 4.32 27.16 -1.60
C VAL A 127 4.60 25.66 -1.58
N GLY A 128 5.81 25.25 -1.96
CA GLY A 128 6.25 23.86 -1.98
C GLY A 128 6.22 23.22 -0.59
N LEU A 129 6.66 23.93 0.45
CA LEU A 129 6.59 23.43 1.82
C LEU A 129 5.15 23.18 2.28
N ASN A 130 4.22 24.07 1.95
CA ASN A 130 2.81 23.92 2.31
C ASN A 130 2.17 22.72 1.59
N ALA A 131 2.43 22.57 0.29
CA ALA A 131 1.96 21.43 -0.50
C ALA A 131 2.54 20.11 0.04
N PHE A 132 3.84 20.09 0.34
CA PHE A 132 4.50 18.91 0.89
C PHE A 132 3.92 18.50 2.26
N LYS A 133 3.73 19.46 3.18
CA LYS A 133 3.09 19.20 4.48
C LYS A 133 1.68 18.63 4.33
N THR A 134 0.89 19.19 3.41
CA THR A 134 -0.46 18.69 3.12
C THR A 134 -0.44 17.23 2.69
N VAL A 135 0.50 16.83 1.83
CA VAL A 135 0.65 15.43 1.41
C VAL A 135 1.11 14.54 2.57
N VAL A 136 2.07 14.99 3.39
CA VAL A 136 2.53 14.22 4.55
C VAL A 136 1.38 13.99 5.54
N ASP A 137 0.64 15.04 5.89
CA ASP A 137 -0.50 14.94 6.81
C ASP A 137 -1.60 14.04 6.22
N ALA A 138 -1.86 14.12 4.91
CA ALA A 138 -2.81 13.25 4.24
C ALA A 138 -2.43 11.77 4.34
N LEU A 139 -1.15 11.42 4.15
CA LEU A 139 -0.66 10.04 4.26
C LEU A 139 -0.72 9.52 5.71
N GLU A 140 -0.38 10.36 6.68
CA GLU A 140 -0.50 10.02 8.10
C GLU A 140 -1.97 9.71 8.42
N ILE A 141 -2.89 10.61 8.06
CA ILE A 141 -4.33 10.40 8.27
C ILE A 141 -4.83 9.15 7.55
N ALA A 142 -4.42 8.91 6.31
CA ALA A 142 -4.82 7.76 5.51
C ALA A 142 -4.43 6.41 6.14
N SER A 143 -3.34 6.38 6.91
CA SER A 143 -2.84 5.17 7.56
C SER A 143 -3.49 4.88 8.91
N LEU A 144 -4.07 5.87 9.59
CA LEU A 144 -4.67 5.71 10.93
C LEU A 144 -5.72 4.59 11.05
N PRO A 145 -6.58 4.32 10.05
CA PRO A 145 -7.48 3.18 10.12
C PRO A 145 -6.80 1.80 10.20
N TYR A 146 -5.52 1.72 9.83
CA TYR A 146 -4.72 0.50 9.75
C TYR A 146 -3.61 0.43 10.82
N PHE A 147 -3.63 1.33 11.80
CA PHE A 147 -2.65 1.38 12.89
C PHE A 147 -2.44 0.00 13.55
N PRO A 148 -1.19 -0.42 13.86
CA PRO A 148 0.04 0.38 13.85
C PRO A 148 0.76 0.48 12.51
N ALA A 149 0.14 0.05 11.39
CA ALA A 149 0.72 0.31 10.09
C ALA A 149 0.74 1.82 9.80
N ASN A 150 1.83 2.31 9.21
CA ASN A 150 2.04 3.72 8.93
C ASN A 150 2.56 3.93 7.52
N LEU A 151 1.94 4.84 6.78
CA LEU A 151 2.30 5.19 5.41
C LEU A 151 2.98 6.55 5.40
N HIS A 152 4.22 6.57 4.92
CA HIS A 152 4.98 7.79 4.72
C HIS A 152 5.36 7.94 3.25
N LEU A 153 5.71 9.17 2.86
CA LEU A 153 6.14 9.43 1.49
C LEU A 153 7.39 8.61 1.10
N GLN A 154 8.29 8.35 2.05
CA GLN A 154 9.57 7.70 1.80
C GLN A 154 9.64 6.23 2.24
N SER A 155 8.71 5.79 3.08
CA SER A 155 8.74 4.44 3.67
C SER A 155 7.35 3.98 4.09
N TYR A 156 7.22 2.70 4.38
CA TYR A 156 6.02 2.12 4.97
C TYR A 156 6.42 1.22 6.13
N GLU A 157 5.78 1.44 7.27
CA GLU A 157 5.94 0.62 8.47
C GLU A 157 4.76 -0.34 8.55
N ALA A 158 5.04 -1.64 8.45
CA ALA A 158 4.02 -2.66 8.62
C ALA A 158 3.67 -2.84 10.10
N ALA A 159 2.45 -3.30 10.38
CA ALA A 159 1.99 -3.59 11.75
C ALA A 159 2.71 -4.77 12.45
N GLY A 160 3.67 -5.41 11.76
CA GLY A 160 4.49 -6.47 12.31
C GLY A 160 5.73 -6.75 11.45
N PRO A 161 6.61 -7.66 11.90
CA PRO A 161 7.85 -7.97 11.19
C PRO A 161 7.58 -8.51 9.78
N VAL A 162 8.26 -7.94 8.78
CA VAL A 162 8.17 -8.34 7.37
C VAL A 162 9.35 -9.20 6.91
N ASP A 163 10.36 -9.34 7.76
CA ASP A 163 11.54 -10.20 7.61
C ASP A 163 11.31 -11.63 8.16
N SER A 164 10.13 -11.89 8.74
CA SER A 164 9.72 -13.21 9.22
C SER A 164 8.63 -13.80 8.32
N SER A 165 8.92 -14.92 7.66
CA SER A 165 7.95 -15.60 6.78
C SER A 165 6.64 -15.96 7.50
N ARG A 166 6.72 -16.41 8.75
CA ARG A 166 5.54 -16.71 9.58
C ARG A 166 4.69 -15.48 9.86
N SER A 167 5.32 -14.33 10.09
CA SER A 167 4.64 -13.05 10.29
C SER A 167 4.02 -12.56 8.98
N LEU A 168 4.81 -12.58 7.90
CA LEU A 168 4.41 -12.14 6.58
C LEU A 168 3.19 -12.89 6.06
N LEU A 169 3.17 -14.23 6.19
CA LEU A 169 2.01 -15.07 5.83
C LEU A 169 0.73 -14.72 6.61
N LYS A 170 0.85 -14.11 7.80
CA LYS A 170 -0.31 -13.60 8.54
C LYS A 170 -0.69 -12.20 8.06
N LEU A 171 0.29 -11.30 7.93
CA LEU A 171 0.08 -9.90 7.56
C LEU A 171 -0.55 -9.73 6.16
N VAL A 172 -0.17 -10.57 5.18
CA VAL A 172 -0.78 -10.52 3.84
C VAL A 172 -2.28 -10.83 3.85
N ARG A 173 -2.82 -11.42 4.92
CA ARG A 173 -4.24 -11.75 5.10
C ARG A 173 -4.96 -10.81 6.06
N ASP A 174 -4.23 -9.92 6.73
CA ASP A 174 -4.77 -9.10 7.82
C ASP A 174 -5.45 -7.83 7.29
N ALA A 175 -6.75 -7.91 7.04
CA ALA A 175 -7.56 -6.78 6.59
C ALA A 175 -7.68 -5.63 7.61
N GLU A 176 -7.30 -5.83 8.88
CA GLU A 176 -7.38 -4.76 9.87
C GLU A 176 -6.14 -3.84 9.82
N THR A 177 -4.98 -4.36 9.41
CA THR A 177 -3.71 -3.60 9.45
C THR A 177 -2.97 -3.49 8.12
N ASN A 178 -3.34 -4.29 7.12
CA ASN A 178 -2.70 -4.23 5.80
C ASN A 178 -3.49 -3.31 4.86
N ILE A 179 -3.03 -2.07 4.75
CA ILE A 179 -3.63 -1.04 3.88
C ILE A 179 -3.76 -1.50 2.42
N PHE A 180 -2.83 -2.32 1.91
CA PHE A 180 -2.76 -2.66 0.48
C PHE A 180 -3.86 -3.63 0.02
N LEU A 181 -4.47 -4.39 0.94
CA LEU A 181 -5.49 -5.38 0.59
C LEU A 181 -6.67 -4.75 -0.16
N ASP A 182 -7.19 -3.65 0.35
CA ASP A 182 -8.38 -3.00 -0.21
C ASP A 182 -8.06 -2.36 -1.56
N TYR A 183 -6.93 -1.65 -1.68
CA TYR A 183 -6.49 -1.02 -2.93
C TYR A 183 -6.26 -2.05 -4.04
N PHE A 184 -5.57 -3.15 -3.74
CA PHE A 184 -5.31 -4.18 -4.74
C PHE A 184 -6.59 -4.91 -5.18
N ARG A 185 -7.50 -5.22 -4.24
CA ARG A 185 -8.78 -5.88 -4.57
C ARG A 185 -9.72 -4.98 -5.38
N LYS A 186 -9.71 -3.67 -5.14
CA LYS A 186 -10.63 -2.73 -5.79
C LYS A 186 -10.43 -2.68 -7.31
N GLY A 187 -9.18 -2.64 -7.76
CA GLY A 187 -8.81 -2.48 -9.17
C GLY A 187 -7.75 -3.48 -9.68
N ILE A 188 -6.60 -3.55 -9.02
CA ILE A 188 -5.40 -4.22 -9.55
C ILE A 188 -5.65 -5.70 -9.90
N ILE A 189 -6.28 -6.47 -9.00
CA ILE A 189 -6.54 -7.89 -9.25
C ILE A 189 -7.54 -8.10 -10.41
N LYS A 190 -8.53 -7.21 -10.54
CA LYS A 190 -9.49 -7.25 -11.66
C LYS A 190 -8.80 -6.96 -12.98
N ASP A 191 -7.85 -6.02 -12.99
CA ASP A 191 -7.05 -5.72 -14.17
C ASP A 191 -6.18 -6.90 -14.58
N ILE A 192 -5.49 -7.56 -13.63
CA ILE A 192 -4.70 -8.78 -13.93
C ILE A 192 -5.60 -9.87 -14.52
N ALA A 193 -6.79 -10.07 -13.94
CA ALA A 193 -7.76 -11.05 -14.44
C ALA A 193 -8.25 -10.73 -15.86
N ARG A 194 -8.47 -9.44 -16.18
CA ARG A 194 -8.87 -8.98 -17.52
C ARG A 194 -7.74 -9.17 -18.53
N GLU A 195 -6.53 -8.76 -18.17
CA GLU A 195 -5.37 -8.78 -19.07
C GLU A 195 -4.84 -10.19 -19.33
N ARG A 196 -5.11 -11.14 -18.43
CA ARG A 196 -4.70 -12.54 -18.50
C ARG A 196 -3.22 -12.74 -18.89
N PRO A 197 -2.26 -12.13 -18.17
CA PRO A 197 -0.86 -12.34 -18.46
C PRO A 197 -0.46 -13.81 -18.20
N ASP A 198 0.51 -14.32 -18.96
CA ASP A 198 1.13 -15.62 -18.69
C ASP A 198 2.03 -15.54 -17.44
N VAL A 199 2.69 -14.39 -17.24
CA VAL A 199 3.59 -14.13 -16.12
C VAL A 199 3.27 -12.78 -15.46
N VAL A 200 3.21 -12.76 -14.14
CA VAL A 200 3.25 -11.55 -13.32
C VAL A 200 4.59 -11.48 -12.59
N GLY A 201 5.41 -10.48 -12.92
CA GLY A 201 6.67 -10.18 -12.24
C GLY A 201 6.50 -9.04 -11.25
N ILE A 202 6.84 -9.26 -9.98
CA ILE A 202 6.73 -8.26 -8.90
C ILE A 202 8.15 -7.84 -8.47
N SER A 203 8.48 -6.56 -8.63
CA SER A 203 9.81 -6.04 -8.26
C SER A 203 9.84 -5.51 -6.83
N ILE A 204 10.58 -6.17 -5.94
CA ILE A 204 10.74 -5.81 -4.53
C ILE A 204 12.21 -5.46 -4.28
N PRO A 205 12.63 -4.21 -4.54
CA PRO A 205 14.01 -3.80 -4.34
C PRO A 205 14.38 -3.51 -2.89
N SER A 206 13.41 -3.27 -2.01
CA SER A 206 13.65 -2.89 -0.61
C SER A 206 12.67 -3.56 0.37
N MET A 207 13.02 -3.57 1.65
CA MET A 207 12.20 -4.18 2.71
C MET A 207 10.82 -3.51 2.90
N PRO A 208 10.66 -2.18 2.82
CA PRO A 208 9.33 -1.53 2.92
C PRO A 208 8.30 -2.03 1.90
N GLN A 209 8.75 -2.58 0.76
CA GLN A 209 7.89 -3.12 -0.29
C GLN A 209 7.54 -4.60 -0.08
N MET A 210 8.13 -5.26 0.91
CA MET A 210 7.94 -6.69 1.16
C MET A 210 6.47 -7.02 1.42
N LEU A 211 5.79 -6.28 2.31
CA LEU A 211 4.39 -6.56 2.61
C LEU A 211 3.51 -6.39 1.37
N ALA A 212 3.62 -5.28 0.66
CA ALA A 212 2.79 -5.01 -0.52
C ALA A 212 3.05 -6.02 -1.64
N GLY A 213 4.33 -6.29 -1.97
CA GLY A 213 4.69 -7.25 -3.01
C GLY A 213 4.17 -8.65 -2.72
N MET A 214 4.27 -9.09 -1.46
CA MET A 214 3.74 -10.40 -1.05
C MET A 214 2.22 -10.41 -0.91
N THR A 215 1.59 -9.29 -0.57
CA THR A 215 0.12 -9.14 -0.56
C THR A 215 -0.43 -9.28 -1.98
N LEU A 216 0.25 -8.69 -2.97
CA LEU A 216 -0.13 -8.81 -4.37
C LEU A 216 -0.02 -10.26 -4.87
N ALA A 217 1.09 -10.93 -4.57
CA ALA A 217 1.25 -12.36 -4.88
C ALA A 217 0.16 -13.22 -4.23
N TYR A 218 -0.12 -12.98 -2.93
CA TYR A 218 -1.19 -13.65 -2.20
C TYR A 218 -2.55 -13.46 -2.88
N LEU A 219 -2.92 -12.23 -3.20
CA LEU A 219 -4.21 -11.91 -3.82
C LEU A 219 -4.38 -12.49 -5.23
N ILE A 220 -3.31 -12.55 -6.02
CA ILE A 220 -3.32 -13.21 -7.34
C ILE A 220 -3.66 -14.70 -7.18
N LYS A 221 -3.06 -15.37 -6.18
CA LYS A 221 -3.33 -16.79 -5.89
C LYS A 221 -4.70 -17.00 -5.26
N GLU A 222 -5.11 -16.13 -4.34
CA GLU A 222 -6.46 -16.14 -3.73
C GLU A 222 -7.55 -16.02 -4.81
N ALA A 223 -7.34 -15.19 -5.82
CA ALA A 223 -8.27 -15.02 -6.95
C ALA A 223 -8.27 -16.18 -7.95
N GLY A 224 -7.43 -17.21 -7.77
CA GLY A 224 -7.36 -18.37 -8.65
C GLY A 224 -6.77 -18.09 -10.04
N LEU A 225 -5.98 -17.01 -10.18
CA LEU A 225 -5.38 -16.64 -11.46
C LEU A 225 -4.25 -17.60 -11.82
N THR A 226 -4.27 -18.12 -13.04
CA THR A 226 -3.36 -19.17 -13.51
C THR A 226 -1.98 -18.66 -13.93
N CYS A 227 -1.75 -17.35 -13.95
CA CYS A 227 -0.47 -16.76 -14.31
C CYS A 227 0.65 -17.24 -13.38
N HIS A 228 1.84 -17.44 -13.95
CA HIS A 228 3.05 -17.66 -13.16
C HIS A 228 3.40 -16.37 -12.41
N VAL A 229 3.54 -16.44 -11.09
CA VAL A 229 3.94 -15.28 -10.28
C VAL A 229 5.40 -15.45 -9.93
N THR A 230 6.20 -14.43 -10.25
CA THR A 230 7.61 -14.37 -9.89
C THR A 230 7.93 -13.06 -9.18
N VAL A 231 8.88 -13.11 -8.26
CA VAL A 231 9.35 -11.94 -7.50
C VAL A 231 10.82 -11.71 -7.81
N GLY A 232 11.23 -10.44 -7.89
CA GLY A 232 12.60 -10.06 -8.17
C GLY A 232 13.01 -8.77 -7.47
N GLY A 233 14.22 -8.28 -7.76
CA GLY A 233 14.77 -7.07 -7.18
C GLY A 233 15.95 -7.33 -6.22
N PRO A 234 16.73 -6.29 -5.90
CA PRO A 234 17.89 -6.40 -4.99
C PRO A 234 17.58 -7.09 -3.66
N HIS A 235 16.49 -6.70 -2.98
CA HIS A 235 16.14 -7.29 -1.70
C HIS A 235 15.84 -8.79 -1.81
N ILE A 236 15.04 -9.20 -2.81
CA ILE A 236 14.77 -10.63 -3.10
C ILE A 236 16.06 -11.39 -3.41
N SER A 237 16.98 -10.77 -4.16
CA SER A 237 18.27 -11.39 -4.50
C SER A 237 19.14 -11.62 -3.26
N MET A 238 19.12 -10.69 -2.28
CA MET A 238 19.83 -10.84 -1.00
C MET A 238 19.27 -11.98 -0.15
N ILE A 239 17.96 -12.24 -0.21
CA ILE A 239 17.30 -13.30 0.59
C ILE A 239 17.00 -14.58 -0.21
N ARG A 240 17.60 -14.76 -1.39
CA ARG A 240 17.33 -15.90 -2.28
C ARG A 240 17.48 -17.27 -1.59
N GLU A 241 18.50 -17.42 -0.74
CA GLU A 241 18.82 -18.68 -0.07
C GLU A 241 17.83 -19.01 1.07
N PRO A 242 17.46 -18.05 1.95
CA PRO A 242 16.34 -18.24 2.86
C PRO A 242 15.00 -18.55 2.18
N LEU A 243 14.71 -17.92 1.03
CA LEU A 243 13.44 -18.12 0.31
C LEU A 243 13.29 -19.58 -0.15
N THR A 244 14.33 -20.20 -0.72
CA THR A 244 14.25 -21.61 -1.17
C THR A 244 14.02 -22.59 -0.02
N LYS A 245 14.33 -22.21 1.22
CA LYS A 245 14.10 -23.00 2.44
C LYS A 245 12.72 -22.76 3.06
N THR A 246 11.88 -21.92 2.45
CA THR A 246 10.58 -21.52 2.98
C THR A 246 9.45 -21.84 1.99
N PRO A 247 9.12 -23.14 1.77
CA PRO A 247 8.14 -23.55 0.77
C PRO A 247 6.73 -22.98 1.00
N ALA A 248 6.38 -22.67 2.25
CA ALA A 248 5.10 -22.08 2.61
C ALA A 248 4.83 -20.69 1.98
N LEU A 249 5.85 -20.00 1.44
CA LEU A 249 5.67 -18.76 0.68
C LEU A 249 5.22 -18.97 -0.77
N PHE A 250 5.25 -20.21 -1.27
CA PHE A 250 4.97 -20.57 -2.67
C PHE A 250 3.69 -21.42 -2.82
N THR A 251 2.94 -21.61 -1.73
CA THR A 251 1.68 -22.36 -1.67
C THR A 251 0.51 -21.40 -1.54
#